data_AF-A0AAW9EB33-F1
#
_entry.id   AF-A0AAW9EB33-F1
#
_cell.length_a   1.000
_cell.length_b   1.000
_cell.length_c   1.000
_cell.angle_alpha   90.00
_cell.angle_beta   90.00
_cell.angle_gamma   90.00
#
_symmetry.space_group_name_H-M   'P 1'
#
loop_
_entity.id
_entity.type
_entity.pdbx_description
1 polymer ?
#
loop_
_entity_poly.entity_id
_entity_poly.type
_entity_poly.pdbx_seq_one_letter_code
_entity_poly.pdbx_strand_id
1 'polypeptide(L)'
;RYHAFFQHHPASAYQGPMHWGHATSTDMLHWQHEPIALAPGDKYDRDGCFSGSAVDDDGVLSLIYTGHICLDDRGNDSIIREV
;
A
#
# COMPACT_ATOMS: atom_id res chain seq x y z
N ARG A 1 7.55 18.36 5.84
CA ARG A 1 7.57 17.15 6.71
C ARG A 1 7.79 15.97 5.79
N TYR A 2 8.66 15.03 6.15
CA TYR A 2 8.94 13.83 5.38
C TYR A 2 7.94 12.73 5.74
N HIS A 3 7.50 11.96 4.75
CA HIS A 3 6.57 10.85 4.89
C HIS A 3 7.25 9.58 4.41
N ALA A 4 7.27 8.55 5.25
CA ALA A 4 7.71 7.21 4.88
C ALA A 4 6.52 6.27 4.97
N PHE A 5 6.22 5.62 3.84
CA PHE A 5 5.26 4.53 3.77
C PHE A 5 6.01 3.21 3.61
N PHE A 6 5.49 2.14 4.21
CA PHE A 6 6.16 0.84 4.18
C PHE A 6 5.15 -0.32 4.18
N GLN A 7 5.53 -1.40 3.51
CA GLN A 7 4.75 -2.64 3.46
C GLN A 7 4.64 -3.24 4.87
N HIS A 8 3.41 -3.40 5.35
CA HIS A 8 3.12 -3.79 6.73
C HIS A 8 2.02 -4.84 6.81
N HIS A 9 2.22 -5.86 7.63
CA HIS A 9 1.18 -6.82 8.00
C HIS A 9 0.93 -6.70 9.51
N PRO A 10 -0.17 -6.07 9.96
CA PRO A 10 -0.39 -5.77 11.38
C PRO A 10 -0.46 -7.00 12.29
N ALA A 11 -0.90 -8.14 11.75
CA ALA A 11 -1.18 -9.35 12.51
C ALA A 11 -0.01 -10.36 12.53
N SER A 12 1.05 -10.18 11.73
CA SER A 12 2.14 -11.16 11.64
C SER A 12 3.41 -10.58 11.04
N ALA A 13 4.56 -11.19 11.37
CA ALA A 13 5.85 -10.90 10.75
C ALA A 13 6.01 -11.53 9.35
N TYR A 14 5.09 -12.41 8.93
CA TYR A 14 5.07 -13.01 7.60
C TYR A 14 4.25 -12.18 6.62
N GLN A 15 4.47 -12.38 5.32
CA GLN A 15 3.62 -11.80 4.28
C GLN A 15 2.16 -12.27 4.43
N GLY A 16 1.23 -11.38 4.11
CA GLY A 16 -0.21 -11.59 4.18
C GLY A 16 -0.93 -10.48 3.41
N PRO A 17 -2.17 -10.14 3.77
CA PRO A 17 -2.86 -8.97 3.23
C PRO A 17 -2.06 -7.70 3.59
N MET A 18 -1.30 -7.20 2.62
CA MET A 18 -0.35 -6.11 2.86
C MET A 18 -1.06 -4.78 3.00
N HIS A 19 -0.65 -4.01 4.01
CA HIS A 19 -1.06 -2.64 4.28
C HIS A 19 0.11 -1.68 4.01
N TRP A 20 -0.17 -0.38 3.97
CA TRP A 20 0.88 0.64 4.08
C TRP A 20 0.89 1.21 5.50
N GLY A 21 1.92 0.84 6.26
CA GLY A 21 2.28 1.57 7.47
C GLY A 21 2.82 2.96 7.13
N HIS A 22 2.74 3.90 8.06
CA HIS A 22 3.09 5.29 7.85
C HIS A 22 3.89 5.84 9.03
N ALA A 23 4.94 6.58 8.74
CA ALA A 23 5.68 7.38 9.70
C ALA A 23 6.01 8.75 9.12
N THR A 24 6.07 9.76 9.99
CA THR A 24 6.51 11.11 9.61
C THR A 24 7.73 11.56 10.38
N SER A 25 8.52 12.44 9.74
CA SER A 25 9.71 13.04 10.34
C SER A 25 9.90 14.48 9.88
N THR A 26 10.55 15.29 10.72
CA THR A 26 10.99 16.65 10.37
C THR A 26 12.46 16.70 9.94
N ASP A 27 13.25 15.68 10.27
CA ASP A 27 14.72 15.67 10.10
C ASP A 27 15.26 14.38 9.46
N MET A 28 14.38 13.45 9.07
CA MET A 28 14.70 12.11 8.54
C MET A 28 15.41 11.17 9.52
N LEU A 29 15.62 11.59 10.77
CA LEU A 29 16.31 10.80 11.82
C LEU A 29 15.32 10.32 12.88
N HIS A 30 14.46 11.22 13.36
CA HIS A 30 13.46 10.93 14.37
C HIS A 30 12.10 10.75 13.71
N TRP A 31 11.52 9.57 13.90
CA TRP A 31 10.28 9.17 13.23
C TRP A 31 9.15 9.01 14.25
N GLN A 32 8.00 9.57 13.92
CA GLN A 32 6.75 9.36 14.62
C GLN A 32 5.91 8.35 13.83
N HIS A 33 5.47 7.29 14.48
CA HIS A 33 4.49 6.37 13.89
C HIS A 33 3.14 7.07 13.76
N GLU A 34 2.57 6.96 12.57
CA GLU A 34 1.23 7.45 12.24
C GLU A 34 0.27 6.26 12.09
N PRO A 35 -1.05 6.52 12.02
CA PRO A 35 -2.01 5.49 11.66
C PRO A 35 -1.69 4.82 10.31
N ILE A 36 -2.15 3.58 10.13
CA ILE A 36 -2.04 2.88 8.84
C ILE A 36 -2.67 3.74 7.74
N ALA A 37 -1.93 3.95 6.65
CA ALA A 37 -2.34 4.81 5.54
C ALA A 37 -3.27 4.08 4.56
N LEU A 38 -2.96 2.83 4.22
CA LEU A 38 -3.77 1.99 3.35
C LEU A 38 -3.99 0.63 3.97
N ALA A 39 -5.24 0.16 3.94
CA ALA A 39 -5.64 -1.18 4.33
C ALA A 39 -6.35 -1.85 3.15
N PRO A 40 -6.04 -3.12 2.85
CA PRO A 40 -6.71 -3.84 1.77
C PRO A 40 -8.18 -4.05 2.13
N GLY A 41 -9.06 -3.99 1.12
CA GLY A 41 -10.48 -4.28 1.33
C GLY A 41 -11.40 -3.86 0.19
N ASP A 42 -10.94 -3.00 -0.70
CA ASP A 42 -11.69 -2.58 -1.86
C ASP A 42 -11.59 -3.61 -2.99
N LYS A 43 -12.48 -3.49 -3.98
CA LYS A 43 -12.59 -4.43 -5.09
C LYS A 43 -11.24 -4.69 -5.81
N TYR A 44 -10.39 -3.68 -5.92
CA TYR A 44 -9.15 -3.73 -6.69
C TYR A 44 -7.89 -4.00 -5.85
N ASP A 45 -8.00 -4.05 -4.52
CA ASP A 45 -6.88 -4.29 -3.61
C ASP A 45 -7.21 -5.24 -2.46
N ARG A 46 -8.35 -5.93 -2.53
CA ARG A 46 -8.91 -6.82 -1.49
C ARG A 46 -7.89 -7.77 -0.87
N ASP A 47 -6.94 -8.24 -1.68
CA ASP A 47 -5.97 -9.24 -1.25
C ASP A 47 -4.59 -8.62 -0.94
N GLY A 48 -4.44 -7.29 -1.04
CA GLY A 48 -3.27 -6.54 -0.59
C GLY A 48 -3.07 -5.19 -1.30
N CYS A 49 -2.59 -4.18 -0.56
CA CYS A 49 -2.06 -2.94 -1.11
C CYS A 49 -0.52 -3.08 -1.26
N PHE A 50 -0.06 -3.43 -2.45
CA PHE A 50 1.36 -3.66 -2.73
C PHE A 50 2.10 -2.33 -2.92
N SER A 51 3.40 -2.42 -3.23
CA SER A 51 4.30 -1.28 -3.39
C SER A 51 3.78 -0.22 -4.37
N GLY A 52 4.30 0.99 -4.22
CA GLY A 52 3.87 2.15 -4.98
C GLY A 52 4.73 3.38 -4.70
N SER A 53 4.21 4.55 -5.06
CA SER A 53 4.85 5.84 -4.90
C SER A 53 3.86 6.87 -4.38
N ALA A 54 4.39 7.89 -3.71
CA ALA A 54 3.65 9.07 -3.31
C ALA A 54 4.14 10.26 -4.13
N VAL A 55 3.21 11.04 -4.68
CA VAL A 55 3.51 12.23 -5.49
C VAL A 55 2.78 13.43 -4.89
N ASP A 56 3.42 14.60 -4.95
CA ASP A 56 2.74 15.86 -4.69
C ASP A 56 2.00 16.26 -5.98
N ASP A 57 0.68 16.37 -5.86
CA ASP A 57 -0.23 16.78 -6.92
C ASP A 57 -0.87 18.11 -6.49
N ASP A 58 -0.20 19.22 -6.82
CA ASP A 58 -0.60 20.59 -6.45
C ASP A 58 -0.90 20.75 -4.95
N GLY A 59 -0.04 20.21 -4.09
CA GLY A 59 -0.19 20.25 -2.62
C GLY A 59 -1.12 19.17 -2.04
N VAL A 60 -1.65 18.28 -2.87
CA VAL A 60 -2.35 17.07 -2.45
C VAL A 60 -1.39 15.89 -2.53
N LEU A 61 -1.19 15.18 -1.42
CA LEU A 61 -0.38 13.96 -1.42
C LEU A 61 -1.18 12.82 -2.03
N SER A 62 -0.87 12.48 -3.29
CA SER A 62 -1.52 11.42 -4.04
C SER A 62 -0.70 10.13 -3.98
N LEU A 63 -1.34 9.01 -3.65
CA LEU A 63 -0.71 7.68 -3.57
C LEU A 63 -1.07 6.85 -4.81
N ILE A 64 -0.06 6.36 -5.49
CA ILE A 64 -0.19 5.45 -6.64
C ILE A 64 0.42 4.12 -6.23
N TYR A 65 -0.35 3.04 -6.28
CA TYR A 65 0.09 1.74 -5.76
C TYR A 65 -0.50 0.59 -6.58
N THR A 66 0.11 -0.59 -6.42
CA THR A 66 -0.40 -1.82 -7.02
C THR A 66 -1.46 -2.43 -6.12
N GLY A 67 -2.72 -2.43 -6.56
CA GLY A 67 -3.78 -3.22 -5.94
C GLY A 67 -3.63 -4.70 -6.28
N HIS A 68 -3.54 -5.55 -5.26
CA HIS A 68 -3.36 -6.99 -5.43
C HIS A 68 -4.69 -7.74 -5.27
N ILE A 69 -5.00 -8.57 -6.25
CA ILE A 69 -6.12 -9.50 -6.24
C ILE A 69 -5.64 -10.92 -6.57
N CYS A 70 -5.98 -11.87 -5.72
CA CYS A 70 -5.80 -13.29 -5.99
C CYS A 70 -6.90 -13.73 -6.96
N LEU A 71 -6.49 -14.36 -8.05
CA LEU A 71 -7.40 -14.93 -9.04
C LEU A 71 -7.61 -16.42 -8.71
N ASP A 72 -8.87 -16.85 -8.63
CA ASP A 72 -9.21 -18.23 -8.26
C ASP A 72 -8.94 -19.23 -9.40
N ASP A 73 -8.95 -18.78 -10.65
CA ASP A 73 -8.77 -19.62 -11.85
C ASP A 73 -7.34 -19.56 -12.40
N ARG A 74 -6.48 -20.47 -11.94
CA ARG A 74 -5.10 -20.60 -12.43
C ARG A 74 -5.06 -20.80 -13.95
N GLY A 75 -4.33 -19.93 -14.65
CA GLY A 75 -4.12 -20.02 -16.10
C GLY A 75 -5.25 -19.43 -16.95
N ASN A 76 -6.27 -18.83 -16.33
CA ASN A 76 -7.27 -18.05 -17.03
C ASN A 76 -6.81 -16.59 -17.11
N ASP A 77 -6.19 -16.21 -18.21
CA ASP A 77 -5.68 -14.84 -18.39
C ASP A 77 -6.79 -13.85 -18.77
N SER A 78 -8.01 -14.32 -19.11
CA SER A 78 -9.13 -13.45 -19.51
C SER A 78 -9.64 -12.54 -18.39
N ILE A 79 -9.27 -12.84 -17.15
CA ILE A 79 -9.64 -12.08 -15.94
C ILE A 79 -8.53 -11.12 -15.50
N ILE A 80 -7.37 -11.12 -16.16
CA ILE A 80 -6.30 -10.14 -15.93
C ILE A 80 -6.82 -8.76 -16.36
N ARG A 81 -6.64 -7.78 -15.48
CA ARG A 81 -6.97 -6.38 -15.72
C ARG A 81 -5.66 -5.62 -15.84
N GLU A 82 -5.34 -5.18 -17.05
CA GLU A 82 -4.24 -4.25 -17.31
C GLU A 82 -4.79 -2.81 -17.27
N VAL A 83 -3.98 -1.87 -16.76
CA VAL A 83 -4.34 -0.46 -16.56
C VAL A 83 -3.56 0.42 -17.52
#